data_AF-A0A8S3HJY8-F1
#
_entry.id   AF-A0A8S3HJY8-F1
#
_cell.length_a   1.000
_cell.length_b   1.000
_cell.length_c   1.000
_cell.angle_alpha   90.00
_cell.angle_beta   90.00
_cell.angle_gamma   90.00
#
_symmetry.space_group_name_H-M   'P 1'
#
loop_
_entity.id
_entity.type
_entity.pdbx_description
1 polymer ?
#
loop_
_entity_poly.entity_id
_entity_poly.type
_entity_poly.pdbx_seq_one_letter_code
_entity_poly.pdbx_strand_id
1 'polypeptide(L)'
;MATNSVVSESNADSNIIIIHDGAQYPSHLKNKHQSLFEEWKSNDDHSIKSTNQPKINSVFSSGGEKYATNNKRQKQLTNSIIQNLIINVGLSLSIVDHTSFNDFMNDVYSKYKPIHKRDLTRSFLPALHKKCTSKLQEICAEAKNVSLTLDIWCDRRMRSYFGVTLHTIIDDKYKTFLLSFERLEGKHASDKLATEFDRIIQLYNLKDKIVRLITDNASNNLAAFDNIILPGFD
;
A
#
# COMPACT_ATOMS: atom_id res chain seq x y z
N MET A 1 -5.42 -6.09 -30.40
CA MET A 1 -6.49 -6.47 -31.35
C MET A 1 -7.84 -6.13 -30.72
N ALA A 2 -8.44 -5.05 -31.17
CA ALA A 2 -9.88 -4.86 -31.25
C ALA A 2 -10.08 -3.90 -32.42
N THR A 3 -10.90 -4.36 -33.36
CA THR A 3 -11.11 -3.90 -34.73
C THR A 3 -11.80 -2.55 -34.81
N ASN A 4 -11.52 -1.79 -35.87
CA ASN A 4 -12.56 -1.23 -36.72
C ASN A 4 -11.98 -0.86 -38.09
N SER A 5 -12.14 -1.82 -38.99
CA SER A 5 -12.11 -1.70 -40.44
C SER A 5 -13.24 -0.78 -40.92
N VAL A 6 -12.91 0.17 -41.78
CA VAL A 6 -13.88 0.73 -42.74
C VAL A 6 -13.32 0.41 -44.12
N VAL A 7 -13.98 -0.53 -44.80
CA VAL A 7 -13.76 -0.89 -46.19
C VAL A 7 -14.90 -0.26 -46.98
N SER A 8 -14.55 0.49 -48.03
CA SER A 8 -15.45 0.77 -49.14
C SER A 8 -14.72 0.45 -50.45
N GLU A 9 -15.18 -0.60 -51.12
CA GLU A 9 -14.91 -1.01 -52.51
C GLU A 9 -15.40 0.09 -53.49
N SER A 10 -14.96 0.27 -54.73
CA SER A 10 -14.07 -0.44 -55.66
C SER A 10 -13.70 0.53 -56.80
N ASN A 11 -12.49 0.46 -57.33
CA ASN A 11 -12.26 0.29 -58.77
C ASN A 11 -10.78 0.01 -59.06
N ALA A 12 -10.56 -0.92 -59.97
CA ALA A 12 -9.26 -1.43 -60.38
C ALA A 12 -8.42 -0.35 -61.08
N ASP A 13 -7.26 -0.03 -60.51
CA ASP A 13 -5.95 -0.28 -61.12
C ASP A 13 -4.85 0.43 -60.31
N SER A 14 -3.77 -0.30 -60.03
CA SER A 14 -2.51 0.16 -59.39
C SER A 14 -2.52 0.30 -57.86
N ASN A 15 -2.41 -0.84 -57.15
CA ASN A 15 -2.00 -0.87 -55.74
C ASN A 15 -0.52 -0.47 -55.59
N ILE A 16 -0.26 0.81 -55.32
CA ILE A 16 0.93 1.24 -54.58
C ILE A 16 0.43 1.88 -53.29
N ILE A 17 0.56 1.16 -52.18
CA ILE A 17 0.39 1.74 -50.85
C ILE A 17 1.66 2.54 -50.54
N ILE A 18 1.66 3.84 -50.85
CA ILE A 18 2.73 4.73 -50.40
C ILE A 18 2.44 5.13 -48.96
N ILE A 19 3.17 4.52 -48.03
CA ILE A 19 3.22 5.00 -46.65
C ILE A 19 4.07 6.27 -46.66
N HIS A 20 3.44 7.43 -46.76
CA HIS A 20 4.15 8.71 -46.67
C HIS A 20 4.48 9.04 -45.22
N ASP A 21 5.79 9.07 -44.94
CA ASP A 21 6.37 9.76 -43.81
C ASP A 21 5.90 11.23 -43.83
N GLY A 22 5.29 11.70 -42.73
CA GLY A 22 4.50 12.93 -42.66
C GLY A 22 5.27 14.23 -42.99
N ALA A 23 6.58 14.15 -43.20
CA ALA A 23 7.44 15.28 -43.57
C ALA A 23 7.56 15.52 -45.09
N GLN A 24 7.17 14.58 -45.96
CA GLN A 24 7.39 14.68 -47.42
C GLN A 24 6.12 14.94 -48.25
N TYR A 25 4.94 14.84 -47.63
CA TYR A 25 3.65 14.95 -48.29
C TYR A 25 3.41 16.29 -49.02
N PRO A 26 3.71 17.48 -48.42
CA PRO A 26 3.46 18.76 -49.10
C PRO A 26 4.39 18.99 -50.29
N SER A 27 5.64 18.52 -50.21
CA SER A 27 6.64 18.66 -51.28
C SER A 27 6.31 17.79 -52.49
N HIS A 28 5.80 16.58 -52.26
CA HIS A 28 5.37 15.69 -53.34
C HIS A 28 4.13 16.24 -54.06
N LEU A 29 3.12 16.68 -53.31
CA LEU A 29 1.93 17.32 -53.87
C LEU A 29 2.29 18.55 -54.72
N LYS A 30 3.14 19.43 -54.20
CA LYS A 30 3.60 20.62 -54.93
C LYS A 30 4.31 20.29 -56.24
N ASN A 31 5.13 19.24 -56.27
CA ASN A 31 5.99 18.94 -57.41
C ASN A 31 5.34 18.04 -58.46
N LYS A 32 4.30 17.26 -58.10
CA LYS A 32 3.68 16.27 -59.00
C LYS A 32 2.19 16.50 -59.25
N HIS A 33 1.50 17.21 -58.37
CA HIS A 33 0.05 17.42 -58.42
C HIS A 33 -0.33 18.85 -58.01
N GLN A 34 0.03 19.83 -58.84
CA GLN A 34 -0.07 21.26 -58.58
C GLN A 34 -1.48 21.74 -58.20
N SER A 35 -2.53 21.27 -58.90
CA SER A 35 -3.91 21.68 -58.63
C SER A 35 -4.41 21.21 -57.25
N LEU A 36 -4.09 19.98 -56.87
CA LEU A 36 -4.43 19.43 -55.55
C LEU A 36 -3.63 20.10 -54.43
N PHE A 37 -2.41 20.55 -54.71
CA PHE A 37 -1.61 21.34 -53.77
C PHE A 37 -2.22 22.73 -53.50
N GLU A 38 -2.78 23.38 -54.53
CA GLU A 38 -3.45 24.67 -54.40
C GLU A 38 -4.77 24.56 -53.64
N GLU A 39 -5.53 23.49 -53.85
CA GLU A 39 -6.72 23.17 -53.05
C GLU A 39 -6.38 22.86 -51.58
N TRP A 40 -5.33 22.05 -51.35
CA TRP A 40 -4.81 21.75 -50.00
C TRP A 40 -4.37 23.02 -49.26
N LYS A 41 -3.68 23.94 -49.97
CA LYS A 41 -3.22 25.22 -49.40
C LYS A 41 -4.35 26.21 -49.14
N SER A 42 -5.47 26.10 -49.87
CA SER A 42 -6.62 26.99 -49.70
C SER A 42 -7.54 26.57 -48.55
N ASN A 43 -7.48 25.30 -48.14
CA ASN A 43 -8.27 24.72 -47.05
C ASN A 43 -7.62 24.86 -45.66
N ASP A 44 -6.78 25.88 -45.45
CA ASP A 44 -5.94 26.04 -44.26
C ASP A 44 -6.73 26.51 -43.00
N ASP A 45 -7.67 25.68 -42.55
CA ASP A 45 -8.19 25.69 -41.16
C ASP A 45 -7.79 24.42 -40.42
N HIS A 46 -6.51 24.05 -40.52
CA HIS A 46 -5.94 22.94 -39.76
C HIS A 46 -4.85 23.48 -38.83
N SER A 47 -5.31 24.12 -37.75
CA SER A 47 -4.61 24.09 -36.47
C SER A 47 -4.50 22.64 -35.99
N ILE A 48 -3.62 21.85 -36.61
CA ILE A 48 -3.12 20.62 -36.02
C ILE A 48 -2.35 21.09 -34.79
N LYS A 49 -3.01 21.06 -33.63
CA LYS A 49 -2.34 21.12 -32.33
C LYS A 49 -1.24 20.07 -32.40
N SER A 50 -0.01 20.52 -32.53
CA SER A 50 1.19 19.68 -32.42
C SER A 50 1.06 18.91 -31.11
N THR A 51 0.56 17.67 -31.19
CA THR A 51 0.70 16.73 -30.10
C THR A 51 2.19 16.46 -30.04
N ASN A 52 2.84 16.99 -29.00
CA ASN A 52 4.28 16.85 -28.79
C ASN A 52 4.66 15.37 -28.76
N GLN A 53 4.96 14.80 -29.94
CA GLN A 53 5.48 13.44 -30.03
C GLN A 53 6.91 13.48 -29.49
N PRO A 54 7.22 12.76 -28.41
CA PRO A 54 8.55 12.80 -27.85
C PRO A 54 9.57 12.29 -28.86
N LYS A 55 10.68 13.02 -29.01
CA LYS A 55 11.77 12.65 -29.92
C LYS A 55 12.36 11.31 -29.48
N ILE A 56 12.71 10.46 -30.44
CA ILE A 56 13.32 9.13 -30.20
C ILE A 56 14.51 9.22 -29.22
N ASN A 57 15.35 10.26 -29.34
CA ASN A 57 16.47 10.47 -28.42
C ASN A 57 16.05 10.71 -26.96
N SER A 58 14.88 11.31 -26.70
CA SER A 58 14.36 11.45 -25.33
C SER A 58 13.89 10.13 -24.72
N VAL A 59 13.61 9.11 -25.53
CA VAL A 59 13.25 7.76 -25.09
C VAL A 59 14.50 6.96 -24.71
N PHE A 60 15.62 7.22 -25.39
CA PHE A 60 16.89 6.50 -25.23
C PHE A 60 17.95 7.22 -24.38
N SER A 61 17.66 8.42 -23.85
CA SER A 61 18.47 9.02 -22.79
C SER A 61 18.35 8.18 -21.52
N SER A 62 19.24 7.21 -21.41
CA SER A 62 19.41 6.25 -20.31
C SER A 62 19.82 6.97 -19.02
N GLY A 63 18.82 7.59 -18.41
CA GLY A 63 18.85 8.28 -17.14
C GLY A 63 17.45 8.79 -16.84
N GLY A 64 16.44 7.94 -17.07
CA GLY A 64 15.04 8.33 -16.93
C GLY A 64 14.78 8.90 -15.55
N GLU A 65 14.12 10.06 -15.48
CA GLU A 65 13.75 10.69 -14.23
C GLU A 65 13.07 9.67 -13.30
N LYS A 66 13.49 9.67 -12.03
CA LYS A 66 12.84 8.86 -10.99
C LYS A 66 11.36 9.17 -10.97
N TYR A 67 10.54 8.16 -10.68
CA TYR A 67 9.10 8.35 -10.63
C TYR A 67 8.69 9.44 -9.63
N ALA A 68 7.71 10.24 -10.04
CA ALA A 68 6.97 11.08 -9.11
C ALA A 68 6.29 10.22 -8.03
N THR A 69 6.17 10.75 -6.81
CA THR A 69 5.62 10.03 -5.65
C THR A 69 4.19 9.54 -5.88
N ASN A 70 3.41 10.23 -6.72
CA ASN A 70 2.03 9.87 -7.04
C ASN A 70 1.90 8.76 -8.09
N ASN A 71 3.00 8.34 -8.73
CA ASN A 71 2.99 7.34 -9.79
C ASN A 71 2.47 5.97 -9.28
N LYS A 72 1.59 5.33 -10.05
CA LYS A 72 0.97 4.05 -9.70
C LYS A 72 2.01 2.94 -9.46
N ARG A 73 3.02 2.86 -10.32
CA ARG A 73 4.10 1.86 -10.21
C ARG A 73 4.99 2.12 -9.01
N GLN A 74 5.32 3.38 -8.72
CA GLN A 74 6.05 3.76 -7.51
C GLN A 74 5.33 3.30 -6.24
N LYS A 75 4.02 3.59 -6.12
CA LYS A 75 3.20 3.14 -4.98
C LYS A 75 3.15 1.62 -4.85
N GLN A 76 3.01 0.91 -5.97
CA GLN A 76 3.02 -0.56 -5.98
C GLN A 76 4.34 -1.14 -5.47
N LEU A 77 5.49 -0.61 -5.94
CA LEU A 77 6.81 -1.05 -5.49
C LEU A 77 7.03 -0.75 -4.00
N THR A 78 6.72 0.47 -3.57
CA THR A 78 6.77 0.86 -2.15
C THR A 78 5.92 -0.07 -1.28
N ASN A 79 4.67 -0.35 -1.69
CA ASN A 79 3.80 -1.27 -0.96
C ASN A 79 4.37 -2.69 -0.92
N SER A 80 4.96 -3.17 -2.02
CA SER A 80 5.59 -4.50 -2.06
C SER A 80 6.78 -4.60 -1.11
N ILE A 81 7.66 -3.59 -1.07
CA ILE A 81 8.79 -3.53 -0.14
C ILE A 81 8.29 -3.59 1.31
N ILE A 82 7.26 -2.80 1.63
CA ILE A 82 6.70 -2.77 2.99
C ILE A 82 6.06 -4.11 3.37
N GLN A 83 5.19 -4.66 2.51
CA GLN A 83 4.46 -5.89 2.84
C GLN A 83 5.37 -7.11 2.82
N ASN A 84 6.14 -7.30 1.75
CA ASN A 84 6.88 -8.54 1.54
C ASN A 84 8.21 -8.55 2.28
N LEU A 85 8.95 -7.43 2.31
CA LEU A 85 10.28 -7.41 2.92
C LEU A 85 10.23 -7.00 4.39
N ILE A 86 9.52 -5.92 4.71
CA ILE A 86 9.50 -5.42 6.08
C ILE A 86 8.58 -6.27 6.96
N ILE A 87 7.34 -6.51 6.53
CA ILE A 87 6.35 -7.21 7.35
C ILE A 87 6.53 -8.73 7.27
N ASN A 88 6.46 -9.32 6.08
CA ASN A 88 6.46 -10.78 5.94
C ASN A 88 7.82 -11.42 6.22
N VAL A 89 8.92 -10.81 5.74
CA VAL A 89 10.28 -11.29 6.03
C VAL A 89 10.78 -10.80 7.39
N GLY A 90 10.27 -9.67 7.90
CA GLY A 90 10.69 -9.11 9.19
C GLY A 90 11.95 -8.25 9.12
N LEU A 91 12.26 -7.63 7.97
CA LEU A 91 13.42 -6.74 7.86
C LEU A 91 13.22 -5.45 8.67
N SER A 92 14.34 -4.92 9.17
CA SER A 92 14.37 -3.62 9.86
C SER A 92 13.88 -2.49 8.95
N LEU A 93 13.11 -1.56 9.49
CA LEU A 93 12.66 -0.34 8.79
C LEU A 93 13.81 0.47 8.20
N SER A 94 15.02 0.36 8.77
CA SER A 94 16.20 1.08 8.28
C SER A 94 16.71 0.55 6.93
N ILE A 95 16.22 -0.60 6.44
CA ILE A 95 16.67 -1.19 5.16
C ILE A 95 16.48 -0.23 3.99
N VAL A 96 15.41 0.56 3.98
CA VAL A 96 15.08 1.48 2.88
C VAL A 96 16.04 2.68 2.79
N ASP A 97 16.72 3.01 3.89
CA ASP A 97 17.75 4.05 3.91
C ASP A 97 19.15 3.48 3.65
N HIS A 98 19.31 2.15 3.63
CA HIS A 98 20.62 1.52 3.46
C HIS A 98 21.13 1.71 2.04
N THR A 99 22.38 2.16 1.89
CA THR A 99 23.00 2.47 0.60
C THR A 99 22.99 1.26 -0.33
N SER A 100 23.47 0.09 0.13
CA SER A 100 23.51 -1.12 -0.70
C SER A 100 22.12 -1.60 -1.15
N PHE A 101 21.07 -1.36 -0.34
CA PHE A 101 19.70 -1.67 -0.77
C PHE A 101 19.24 -0.71 -1.87
N ASN A 102 19.57 0.58 -1.73
CA ASN A 102 19.25 1.57 -2.74
C ASN A 102 20.02 1.38 -4.05
N ASP A 103 21.29 0.98 -3.98
CA ASP A 103 22.11 0.63 -5.14
C ASP A 103 21.50 -0.59 -5.86
N PHE A 104 21.20 -1.66 -5.10
CA PHE A 104 20.50 -2.83 -5.63
C PHE A 104 19.16 -2.48 -6.28
N MET A 105 18.35 -1.63 -5.64
CA MET A 105 17.07 -1.20 -6.20
C MET A 105 17.25 -0.35 -7.46
N ASN A 106 18.34 0.40 -7.57
CA ASN A 106 18.67 1.17 -8.76
C ASN A 106 19.09 0.25 -9.92
N ASP A 107 19.83 -0.83 -9.63
CA ASP A 107 20.21 -1.84 -10.61
C ASP A 107 19.00 -2.65 -11.11
N VAL A 108 18.13 -3.04 -10.18
CA VAL A 108 16.88 -3.75 -10.51
C VAL A 108 15.92 -2.84 -11.27
N TYR A 109 15.78 -1.59 -10.82
CA TYR A 109 14.81 -0.66 -11.39
C TYR A 109 15.15 0.81 -11.12
N SER A 110 15.98 1.39 -11.99
CA SER A 110 16.51 2.76 -11.87
C SER A 110 15.47 3.88 -11.79
N LYS A 111 14.24 3.66 -12.28
CA LYS A 111 13.14 4.62 -12.16
C LYS A 111 12.49 4.66 -10.78
N TYR A 112 12.78 3.69 -9.90
CA TYR A 112 12.26 3.68 -8.54
C TYR A 112 12.85 4.85 -7.74
N LYS A 113 12.00 5.53 -6.98
CA LYS A 113 12.44 6.51 -6.01
C LYS A 113 12.50 5.86 -4.62
N PRO A 114 13.67 5.75 -3.99
CA PRO A 114 13.78 5.29 -2.61
C PRO A 114 12.88 6.07 -1.65
N ILE A 115 12.28 5.36 -0.72
CA ILE A 115 11.52 5.93 0.40
C ILE A 115 12.42 5.99 1.63
N HIS A 116 12.12 6.91 2.55
CA HIS A 116 12.88 6.99 3.79
C HIS A 116 12.19 6.26 4.93
N LYS A 117 12.98 5.78 5.90
CA LYS A 117 12.42 5.25 7.15
C LYS A 117 11.46 6.23 7.83
N ARG A 118 11.78 7.52 7.74
CA ARG A 118 10.91 8.59 8.26
C ARG A 118 9.50 8.53 7.65
N ASP A 119 9.39 8.26 6.36
CA ASP A 119 8.10 8.15 5.67
C ASP A 119 7.35 6.90 6.16
N LEU A 120 8.08 5.79 6.35
CA LEU A 120 7.54 4.57 6.94
C LEU A 120 6.94 4.83 8.32
N THR A 121 7.70 5.44 9.22
CA THR A 121 7.30 5.67 10.61
C THR A 121 6.21 6.73 10.74
N ARG A 122 6.24 7.81 9.94
CA ARG A 122 5.29 8.94 10.09
C ARG A 122 4.00 8.78 9.30
N SER A 123 3.99 7.97 8.24
CA SER A 123 2.84 7.89 7.34
C SER A 123 2.37 6.45 7.12
N PHE A 124 3.25 5.56 6.62
CA PHE A 124 2.82 4.23 6.22
C PHE A 124 2.41 3.35 7.42
N LEU A 125 3.23 3.28 8.46
CA LEU A 125 2.92 2.46 9.64
C LEU A 125 1.66 2.95 10.38
N PRO A 126 1.47 4.26 10.64
CA PRO A 126 0.20 4.73 11.21
C PRO A 126 -1.02 4.41 10.35
N ALA A 127 -0.91 4.54 9.02
CA ALA A 127 -2.00 4.21 8.12
C ALA A 127 -2.31 2.70 8.10
N LEU A 128 -1.28 1.86 8.11
CA LEU A 128 -1.43 0.40 8.22
C LEU A 128 -2.02 -0.01 9.56
N HIS A 129 -1.52 0.56 10.66
CA HIS A 129 -2.05 0.33 12.00
C HIS A 129 -3.55 0.68 12.05
N LYS A 130 -3.93 1.88 11.59
CA LYS A 130 -5.36 2.28 11.51
C LYS A 130 -6.19 1.28 10.71
N LYS A 131 -5.70 0.84 9.54
CA LYS A 131 -6.39 -0.16 8.72
C LYS A 131 -6.54 -1.51 9.45
N CYS A 132 -5.49 -1.97 10.13
CA CYS A 132 -5.53 -3.20 10.92
C CYS A 132 -6.50 -3.08 12.10
N THR A 133 -6.48 -1.96 12.84
CA THR A 133 -7.41 -1.68 13.93
C THR A 133 -8.85 -1.70 13.44
N SER A 134 -9.18 -1.04 12.32
CA SER A 134 -10.54 -1.07 11.76
C SER A 134 -10.97 -2.49 11.39
N LYS A 135 -10.09 -3.28 10.78
CA LYS A 135 -10.40 -4.68 10.46
C LYS A 135 -10.59 -5.53 11.72
N LEU A 136 -9.80 -5.30 12.77
CA LEU A 136 -9.98 -5.97 14.05
C LEU A 136 -11.29 -5.56 14.73
N GLN A 137 -11.72 -4.29 14.62
CA GLN A 137 -13.03 -3.85 15.09
C GLN A 137 -14.18 -4.56 14.37
N GLU A 138 -14.09 -4.75 13.05
CA GLU A 138 -15.06 -5.53 12.27
C GLU A 138 -15.13 -6.99 12.77
N ILE A 139 -13.96 -7.62 12.96
CA ILE A 139 -13.85 -8.99 13.48
C ILE A 139 -14.46 -9.10 14.90
N CYS A 140 -14.14 -8.14 15.77
CA CYS A 140 -14.65 -8.10 17.13
C CYS A 140 -16.16 -7.83 17.18
N ALA A 141 -16.70 -7.09 16.21
CA ALA A 141 -18.13 -6.85 16.09
C ALA A 141 -18.90 -8.14 15.74
N GLU A 142 -18.35 -8.96 14.84
CA GLU A 142 -18.92 -10.25 14.44
C GLU A 142 -18.79 -11.33 15.52
N ALA A 143 -17.70 -11.31 16.31
CA ALA A 143 -17.48 -12.27 17.37
C ALA A 143 -18.61 -12.25 18.41
N LYS A 144 -19.16 -13.42 18.73
CA LYS A 144 -20.19 -13.59 19.77
C LYS A 144 -19.56 -13.70 21.16
N ASN A 145 -18.59 -14.60 21.28
CA ASN A 145 -17.86 -14.88 22.51
C ASN A 145 -16.36 -14.82 22.22
N VAL A 146 -15.60 -14.24 23.15
CA VAL A 146 -14.15 -14.10 23.04
C VAL A 146 -13.46 -14.54 24.31
N SER A 147 -12.32 -15.21 24.17
CA SER A 147 -11.37 -15.41 25.26
C SER A 147 -10.17 -14.52 25.03
N LEU A 148 -9.63 -13.92 26.07
CA LEU A 148 -8.47 -13.05 26.00
C LEU A 148 -7.31 -13.71 26.73
N THR A 149 -6.12 -13.72 26.11
CA THR A 149 -4.86 -13.98 26.79
C THR A 149 -4.13 -12.67 26.99
N LEU A 150 -3.65 -12.46 28.22
CA LEU A 150 -2.86 -11.32 28.61
C LEU A 150 -1.44 -11.79 28.90
N ASP A 151 -0.48 -11.11 28.28
CA ASP A 151 0.94 -11.36 28.50
C ASP A 151 1.62 -10.06 28.93
N ILE A 152 2.40 -10.13 30.00
CA ILE A 152 3.16 -9.01 30.53
C ILE A 152 4.57 -9.47 30.78
N TRP A 153 5.50 -8.85 30.07
CA TRP A 153 6.91 -9.13 30.26
C TRP A 153 7.70 -7.84 30.38
N CYS A 154 8.83 -7.94 31.07
CA CYS A 154 9.82 -6.88 31.15
C CYS A 154 11.04 -7.29 30.33
N ASP A 155 11.56 -6.38 29.53
CA ASP A 155 12.85 -6.60 28.89
C ASP A 155 14.01 -6.43 29.89
N ARG A 156 15.23 -6.74 29.44
CA ARG A 156 16.46 -6.61 30.26
C ARG A 156 16.76 -5.17 30.69
N ARG A 157 16.10 -4.18 30.10
CA ARG A 157 16.22 -2.77 30.43
C ARG A 157 15.09 -2.31 31.37
N MET A 158 14.36 -3.25 31.97
CA MET A 158 13.23 -3.01 32.85
C MET A 158 12.12 -2.21 32.17
N ARG A 159 11.94 -2.39 30.85
CA ARG A 159 10.80 -1.84 30.12
C ARG A 159 9.71 -2.89 30.09
N SER A 160 8.56 -2.54 30.64
CA SER A 160 7.38 -3.39 30.66
C SER A 160 6.60 -3.28 29.36
N TYR A 161 6.07 -4.40 28.91
CA TYR A 161 5.24 -4.53 27.73
C TYR A 161 3.99 -5.32 28.09
N PHE A 162 2.88 -4.96 27.45
CA PHE A 162 1.58 -5.57 27.64
C PHE A 162 1.00 -5.98 26.30
N GLY A 163 0.76 -7.28 26.15
CA GLY A 163 0.10 -7.88 25.01
C GLY A 163 -1.30 -8.35 25.37
N VAL A 164 -2.26 -8.06 24.51
CA VAL A 164 -3.63 -8.58 24.59
C VAL A 164 -3.94 -9.34 23.32
N THR A 165 -4.19 -10.63 23.45
CA THR A 165 -4.51 -11.51 22.32
C THR A 165 -5.92 -12.05 22.48
N LEU A 166 -6.74 -11.89 21.44
CA LEU A 166 -8.11 -12.36 21.37
C LEU A 166 -8.17 -13.70 20.66
N HIS A 167 -8.98 -14.60 21.22
CA HIS A 167 -9.30 -15.92 20.68
C HIS A 167 -10.80 -16.03 20.52
N THR A 168 -11.25 -16.44 19.33
CA THR A 168 -12.68 -16.57 19.02
C THR A 168 -12.91 -17.63 17.94
N ILE A 169 -14.18 -17.99 17.73
CA ILE A 169 -14.61 -18.89 16.65
C ILE A 169 -15.41 -18.05 15.64
N ILE A 170 -14.96 -18.04 14.40
CA ILE A 170 -15.63 -17.36 13.27
C ILE A 170 -15.63 -18.35 12.10
N ASP A 171 -16.79 -18.55 11.47
CA ASP A 171 -16.99 -19.56 10.42
C ASP A 171 -16.58 -20.98 10.85
N ASP A 172 -16.96 -21.38 12.08
CA ASP A 172 -16.60 -22.66 12.70
C ASP A 172 -15.09 -22.92 12.79
N LYS A 173 -14.27 -21.86 12.68
CA LYS A 173 -12.81 -21.94 12.79
C LYS A 173 -12.31 -21.13 13.95
N TYR A 174 -11.44 -21.74 14.73
CA TYR A 174 -10.66 -21.05 15.75
C TYR A 174 -9.74 -20.02 15.10
N LYS A 175 -9.85 -18.76 15.53
CA LYS A 175 -9.02 -17.64 15.05
C LYS A 175 -8.43 -16.90 16.25
N THR A 176 -7.21 -16.41 16.08
CA THR A 176 -6.46 -15.66 17.09
C THR A 176 -5.97 -14.35 16.50
N PHE A 177 -6.09 -13.26 17.26
CA PHE A 177 -5.75 -11.91 16.84
C PHE A 177 -5.06 -11.15 17.96
N LEU A 178 -3.91 -10.53 17.67
CA LEU A 178 -3.28 -9.58 18.58
C LEU A 178 -4.07 -8.26 18.54
N LEU A 179 -4.72 -7.91 19.64
CA LEU A 179 -5.51 -6.68 19.76
C LEU A 179 -4.66 -5.47 20.10
N SER A 180 -3.68 -5.68 20.98
CA SER A 180 -2.79 -4.64 21.45
C SER A 180 -1.44 -5.21 21.84
N PHE A 181 -0.40 -4.41 21.60
CA PHE A 181 0.97 -4.64 22.05
C PHE A 181 1.56 -3.28 22.38
N GLU A 182 1.63 -2.98 23.67
CA GLU A 182 1.97 -1.64 24.14
C GLU A 182 3.07 -1.67 25.18
N ARG A 183 3.87 -0.60 25.20
CA ARG A 183 4.86 -0.39 26.25
C ARG A 183 4.17 0.27 27.44
N LEU A 184 4.25 -0.35 28.60
CA LEU A 184 3.79 0.24 29.85
C LEU A 184 4.91 1.14 30.40
N GLU A 185 4.69 2.46 30.42
CA GLU A 185 5.66 3.43 30.92
C GLU A 185 5.32 3.87 32.36
N GLY A 186 6.30 3.85 33.26
CA GLY A 186 6.17 4.37 34.64
C GLY A 186 6.25 3.31 35.75
N LYS A 187 6.23 3.76 37.01
CA LYS A 187 6.44 2.91 38.22
C LYS A 187 5.17 2.18 38.71
N HIS A 188 3.98 2.65 38.37
CA HIS A 188 2.69 2.08 38.83
C HIS A 188 2.12 1.13 37.77
N ALA A 189 2.67 -0.08 37.69
CA ALA A 189 2.36 -1.02 36.61
C ALA A 189 0.93 -1.59 36.71
N SER A 190 0.40 -1.83 37.91
CA SER A 190 -0.93 -2.44 38.12
C SER A 190 -2.10 -1.53 37.73
N ASP A 191 -2.13 -0.29 38.22
CA ASP A 191 -3.25 0.63 37.96
C ASP A 191 -3.31 1.05 36.48
N LYS A 192 -2.13 1.18 35.87
CA LYS A 192 -2.00 1.44 34.43
C LYS A 192 -2.43 0.26 33.60
N LEU A 193 -2.14 -0.95 34.04
CA LEU A 193 -2.52 -2.17 33.35
C LEU A 193 -4.04 -2.34 33.29
N ALA A 194 -4.75 -2.14 34.40
CA ALA A 194 -6.22 -2.18 34.41
C ALA A 194 -6.81 -1.08 33.50
N THR A 195 -6.30 0.14 33.60
CA THR A 195 -6.73 1.26 32.74
C THR A 195 -6.51 0.97 31.25
N GLU A 196 -5.35 0.41 30.92
CA GLU A 196 -4.98 0.09 29.54
C GLU A 196 -5.81 -1.07 28.99
N PHE A 197 -6.05 -2.09 29.82
CA PHE A 197 -6.97 -3.17 29.51
C PHE A 197 -8.39 -2.63 29.22
N ASP A 198 -8.95 -1.79 30.10
CA ASP A 198 -10.28 -1.19 29.91
C ASP A 198 -10.36 -0.38 28.62
N ARG A 199 -9.31 0.40 28.31
CA ARG A 199 -9.21 1.16 27.05
C ARG A 199 -9.28 0.23 25.83
N ILE A 200 -8.58 -0.90 25.86
CA ILE A 200 -8.59 -1.91 24.78
C ILE A 200 -9.96 -2.56 24.66
N ILE A 201 -10.58 -2.96 25.78
CA ILE A 201 -11.93 -3.55 25.80
C ILE A 201 -12.97 -2.60 25.21
N GLN A 202 -12.89 -1.30 25.54
CA GLN A 202 -13.76 -0.28 24.99
C GLN A 202 -13.50 -0.04 23.49
N LEU A 203 -12.23 0.04 23.06
CA LEU A 203 -11.85 0.27 21.66
C LEU A 203 -12.42 -0.79 20.71
N TYR A 204 -12.52 -2.04 21.16
CA TYR A 204 -13.03 -3.17 20.40
C TYR A 204 -14.46 -3.59 20.77
N ASN A 205 -15.12 -2.88 21.69
CA ASN A 205 -16.48 -3.15 22.18
C ASN A 205 -16.67 -4.61 22.65
N LEU A 206 -15.77 -5.08 23.53
CA LEU A 206 -15.70 -6.48 23.95
C LEU A 206 -16.34 -6.77 25.32
N LYS A 207 -16.76 -5.74 26.07
CA LYS A 207 -17.17 -5.86 27.48
C LYS A 207 -18.12 -7.03 27.73
N ASP A 208 -19.19 -7.14 26.95
CA ASP A 208 -20.24 -8.14 27.14
C ASP A 208 -19.99 -9.45 26.35
N LYS A 209 -18.81 -9.60 25.76
CA LYS A 209 -18.43 -10.74 24.91
C LYS A 209 -17.33 -11.60 25.51
N ILE A 210 -16.65 -11.11 26.56
CA ILE A 210 -15.52 -11.80 27.17
C ILE A 210 -16.05 -12.94 28.05
N VAL A 211 -15.74 -14.17 27.64
CA VAL A 211 -16.10 -15.38 28.40
C VAL A 211 -14.94 -15.93 29.22
N ARG A 212 -13.70 -15.51 28.95
CA ARG A 212 -12.54 -15.96 29.71
C ARG A 212 -11.39 -14.99 29.57
N LEU A 213 -10.75 -14.69 30.68
CA LEU A 213 -9.46 -14.04 30.75
C LEU A 213 -8.41 -15.07 31.17
N ILE A 214 -7.28 -15.10 30.48
CA ILE A 214 -6.19 -16.03 30.71
C ILE A 214 -4.94 -15.18 30.91
N THR A 215 -4.31 -15.32 32.07
CA THR A 215 -3.04 -14.66 32.39
C THR A 215 -2.05 -15.70 32.87
N ASP A 216 -0.77 -15.37 32.88
CA ASP A 216 0.16 -16.14 33.69
C ASP A 216 -0.05 -15.85 35.20
N ASN A 217 0.65 -16.62 36.05
CA ASN A 217 0.58 -16.48 37.50
C ASN A 217 1.54 -15.39 38.04
N ALA A 218 1.96 -14.43 37.21
CA ALA A 218 2.84 -13.36 37.67
C ALA A 218 2.10 -12.46 38.68
N SER A 219 2.81 -11.99 39.70
CA SER A 219 2.25 -11.17 40.77
C SER A 219 1.55 -9.90 40.27
N ASN A 220 2.03 -9.32 39.17
CA ASN A 220 1.42 -8.14 38.55
C ASN A 220 0.05 -8.46 37.92
N ASN A 221 -0.08 -9.64 37.30
CA ASN A 221 -1.34 -10.09 36.72
C ASN A 221 -2.35 -10.41 37.82
N LEU A 222 -1.93 -11.14 38.86
CA LEU A 222 -2.77 -11.39 40.02
C LEU A 222 -3.27 -10.07 40.61
N ALA A 223 -2.38 -9.13 40.93
CA ALA A 223 -2.77 -7.86 41.54
C ALA A 223 -3.72 -7.00 40.69
N ALA A 224 -3.59 -7.04 39.35
CA ALA A 224 -4.42 -6.23 38.47
C ALA A 224 -5.77 -6.88 38.14
N PHE A 225 -5.83 -8.21 38.16
CA PHE A 225 -6.99 -8.96 37.66
C PHE A 225 -7.74 -9.76 38.74
N ASP A 226 -7.26 -9.76 39.99
CA ASP A 226 -7.90 -10.46 41.13
C ASP A 226 -9.38 -10.08 41.32
N ASN A 227 -9.70 -8.81 41.08
CA ASN A 227 -11.03 -8.25 41.32
C ASN A 227 -11.83 -7.98 40.04
N ILE A 228 -11.39 -8.49 38.88
CA ILE A 228 -12.18 -8.35 37.65
C ILE A 228 -13.36 -9.31 37.71
N ILE A 229 -14.56 -8.74 37.78
CA ILE A 229 -15.81 -9.46 37.58
C ILE A 229 -16.10 -9.44 36.08
N LEU A 230 -16.02 -10.61 35.44
CA LEU A 230 -16.42 -10.77 34.04
C LEU A 230 -17.93 -11.02 33.98
N PRO A 231 -18.67 -10.36 33.07
CA PRO A 231 -20.08 -10.62 32.91
C PRO A 231 -20.32 -12.10 32.56
N GLY A 232 -21.16 -12.78 33.36
CA GLY A 232 -21.51 -14.19 33.17
C GLY A 232 -20.65 -15.19 33.95
N PHE A 233 -19.75 -14.73 34.82
CA PHE A 233 -18.99 -15.56 35.77
C PHE A 233 -19.18 -14.97 37.18
N ASP A 234 -20.26 -15.37 37.84
CA ASP A 234 -20.52 -15.17 39.27
C ASP A 234 -19.92 -16.33 40.10
#